data_AF-A0A1S8WQI6-F1
#
_entry.id   AF-A0A1S8WQI6-F1
#
_cell.length_a   1.000
_cell.length_b   1.000
_cell.length_c   1.000
_cell.angle_alpha   90.00
_cell.angle_beta   90.00
_cell.angle_gamma   90.00
#
_symmetry.space_group_name_H-M   'P 1'
#
loop_
_entity.id
_entity.type
_entity.pdbx_description
1 polymer ?
#
loop_
_entity_poly.entity_id
_entity_poly.type
_entity_poly.pdbx_seq_one_letter_code
_entity_poly.pdbx_strand_id
1 'polypeptide(L)'
;SGDENNYFCKGMAGVLEAYRRSFEALHLSGPICFSPIIRDVSDTARRNKDTENYYVLLILTNGTVDDWIETKKAVIETSFLPISIIVIGIGGGKFA
;
A
#
# COMPACT_ATOMS: atom_id res chain seq x y z
N SER A 1 -14.93 -3.01 5.42
CA SER A 1 -14.58 -2.05 6.47
C SER A 1 -13.38 -1.29 5.96
N GLY A 2 -13.62 -0.08 5.43
CA GLY A 2 -12.58 0.87 5.01
C GLY A 2 -12.64 2.06 5.96
N ASP A 3 -12.44 1.77 7.25
CA ASP A 3 -12.40 2.77 8.31
C ASP A 3 -10.93 3.25 8.43
N GLU A 4 -10.70 4.53 8.72
CA GLU A 4 -9.36 5.08 8.93
C GLU A 4 -8.59 4.34 10.04
N ASN A 5 -9.31 3.67 10.94
CA ASN A 5 -8.74 2.88 12.03
C ASN A 5 -8.65 1.37 11.74
N ASN A 6 -9.20 0.90 10.62
CA ASN A 6 -9.20 -0.52 10.27
C ASN A 6 -9.30 -0.74 8.76
N TYR A 7 -8.14 -0.95 8.14
CA TYR A 7 -7.97 -1.24 6.72
C TYR A 7 -8.26 -2.70 6.35
N PHE A 8 -8.53 -3.57 7.33
CA PHE A 8 -8.79 -4.99 7.05
C PHE A 8 -10.16 -5.18 6.41
N CYS A 9 -10.15 -5.84 5.25
CA CYS A 9 -11.34 -6.20 4.50
C CYS A 9 -11.62 -7.70 4.62
N LYS A 10 -12.90 -8.07 4.79
CA LYS A 10 -13.34 -9.47 4.76
C LYS A 10 -13.48 -9.96 3.32
N GLY A 11 -12.47 -10.67 2.84
CA GLY A 11 -12.43 -11.25 1.50
C GLY A 11 -12.46 -10.20 0.36
N MET A 12 -12.51 -10.68 -0.88
CA MET A 12 -12.46 -9.81 -2.07
C MET A 12 -13.63 -8.83 -2.18
N ALA A 13 -14.83 -9.24 -1.76
CA ALA A 13 -15.99 -8.36 -1.73
C ALA A 13 -15.76 -7.15 -0.81
N GLY A 14 -15.12 -7.36 0.35
CA GLY A 14 -14.77 -6.28 1.26
C GLY A 14 -13.74 -5.32 0.67
N VAL A 15 -12.76 -5.83 -0.07
CA VAL A 15 -11.74 -5.01 -0.76
C VAL A 15 -12.40 -4.13 -1.82
N LEU A 16 -13.28 -4.70 -2.64
CA LEU A 16 -13.97 -3.95 -3.69
C LEU A 16 -14.89 -2.86 -3.11
N GLU A 17 -15.58 -3.18 -2.01
CA GLU A 17 -16.41 -2.22 -1.30
C GLU A 17 -15.59 -1.07 -0.69
N ALA A 18 -14.44 -1.37 -0.07
CA ALA A 18 -13.55 -0.33 0.45
C ALA A 18 -13.01 0.57 -0.68
N TYR A 19 -12.59 -0.03 -1.80
CA TYR A 19 -12.14 0.69 -2.98
C TYR A 19 -13.21 1.67 -3.52
N ARG A 20 -14.47 1.20 -3.65
CA ARG A 20 -15.59 2.03 -4.11
C ARG A 20 -15.83 3.24 -3.20
N ARG A 21 -15.78 3.05 -1.88
CA ARG A 21 -15.97 4.13 -0.90
C ARG A 21 -14.85 5.16 -0.96
N SER A 22 -13.59 4.72 -1.07
CA SER A 22 -12.45 5.63 -1.20
C SER A 22 -12.54 6.47 -2.48
N PHE A 23 -13.13 5.94 -3.56
CA PHE A 23 -13.31 6.66 -4.81
C PHE A 23 -14.25 7.87 -4.69
N GLU A 24 -15.28 7.80 -3.83
CA GLU A 24 -16.22 8.90 -3.59
C GLU A 24 -15.61 10.02 -2.73
N ALA A 25 -14.55 9.72 -1.97
CA ALA A 25 -13.90 10.65 -1.03
C ALA A 25 -12.69 11.41 -1.60
N LEU A 26 -12.24 11.09 -2.82
CA LEU A 26 -10.96 11.59 -3.35
C LEU A 26 -11.01 13.06 -3.79
N HIS A 27 -10.54 13.94 -2.89
CA HIS A 27 -9.86 15.17 -3.29
C HIS A 27 -8.35 14.87 -3.35
N LEU A 28 -7.84 14.57 -4.55
CA LEU A 28 -6.41 14.32 -4.79
C LEU A 28 -5.64 15.65 -4.71
N SER A 29 -5.17 16.01 -3.52
CA SER A 29 -4.20 17.10 -3.36
C SER A 29 -3.19 16.75 -2.27
N GLY A 30 -2.19 15.95 -2.64
CA GLY A 30 -1.03 15.66 -1.81
C GLY A 30 0.06 14.96 -2.61
N PRO A 31 1.33 15.04 -2.17
CA PRO A 31 2.42 14.27 -2.76
C PRO A 31 2.16 12.77 -2.62
N ILE A 32 2.52 12.01 -3.64
CA ILE A 32 2.39 10.56 -3.71
C ILE A 32 3.59 9.95 -2.97
N CYS A 33 3.41 9.62 -1.69
CA CYS A 33 4.45 9.04 -0.85
C CYS A 33 4.17 7.55 -0.56
N PHE A 34 5.07 6.63 -0.95
CA PHE A 34 4.89 5.19 -0.70
C PHE A 34 5.58 4.71 0.58
N SER A 35 6.58 5.44 1.09
CA SER A 35 7.34 4.99 2.25
C SER A 35 6.49 4.72 3.51
N PRO A 36 5.42 5.49 3.84
CA PRO A 36 4.64 5.24 5.04
C PRO A 36 3.91 3.90 4.98
N ILE A 37 3.26 3.58 3.86
CA ILE A 37 2.47 2.35 3.72
C ILE A 37 3.36 1.10 3.64
N ILE A 38 4.53 1.20 3.01
CA ILE A 38 5.51 0.09 2.98
C ILE A 38 6.01 -0.23 4.39
N ARG A 39 6.30 0.81 5.20
CA ARG A 39 6.74 0.64 6.59
C ARG A 39 5.63 0.06 7.48
N ASP A 40 4.38 0.49 7.30
CA ASP A 40 3.26 -0.04 8.09
C ASP A 40 3.01 -1.54 7.84
N VAL A 41 3.05 -1.98 6.57
CA VAL A 41 2.93 -3.41 6.24
C VAL A 41 4.14 -4.18 6.78
N SER A 42 5.34 -3.61 6.71
CA SER A 42 6.54 -4.20 7.31
C SER A 42 6.41 -4.42 8.81
N ASP A 43 5.93 -3.42 9.53
CA ASP A 43 5.74 -3.52 10.98
C ASP A 43 4.64 -4.52 11.33
N THR A 44 3.59 -4.63 10.51
CA THR A 44 2.58 -5.68 10.64
C THR A 44 3.17 -7.07 10.46
N ALA A 45 3.99 -7.29 9.43
CA ALA A 45 4.67 -8.58 9.24
C ALA A 45 5.67 -8.88 10.38
N ARG A 46 6.38 -7.87 10.89
CA ARG A 46 7.31 -8.03 12.03
C ARG A 46 6.60 -8.39 13.33
N ARG A 47 5.42 -7.81 13.60
CA ARG A 47 4.61 -8.13 14.80
C ARG A 47 4.05 -9.55 14.73
N ASN A 48 3.81 -10.06 13.52
CA ASN A 48 3.19 -11.36 13.28
C ASN A 48 4.22 -12.44 12.88
N LYS A 49 5.49 -12.33 13.29
CA LYS A 49 6.56 -13.26 12.90
C LYS A 49 6.31 -14.73 13.27
N ASP A 50 5.54 -14.97 14.33
CA ASP A 50 5.20 -16.33 14.80
C ASP A 50 4.08 -16.97 13.98
N THR A 51 3.45 -16.20 13.09
CA THR A 51 2.45 -16.68 12.15
C THR A 51 3.12 -16.84 10.79
N GLU A 52 2.97 -17.98 10.11
CA GLU A 52 3.51 -18.24 8.76
C GLU A 52 2.77 -17.45 7.66
N ASN A 53 2.47 -16.18 7.93
CA ASN A 53 1.72 -15.30 7.06
C ASN A 53 2.64 -14.67 6.01
N TYR A 54 2.19 -14.68 4.76
CA TYR A 54 2.80 -13.97 3.65
C TYR A 54 1.91 -12.79 3.25
N TYR A 55 2.50 -11.61 3.07
CA TYR A 55 1.75 -10.38 2.77
C TYR A 55 2.00 -9.93 1.33
N VAL A 56 0.95 -9.41 0.70
CA VAL A 56 1.04 -8.76 -0.61
C VAL A 56 0.49 -7.34 -0.47
N LEU A 57 1.37 -6.34 -0.64
CA LEU A 57 1.00 -4.93 -0.71
C LEU A 57 0.75 -4.53 -2.17
N LEU A 58 -0.49 -4.18 -2.50
CA LEU A 58 -0.89 -3.66 -3.81
C LEU A 58 -1.06 -2.13 -3.74
N ILE A 59 -0.26 -1.39 -4.52
CA ILE A 59 -0.34 0.06 -4.64
C ILE A 59 -0.87 0.42 -6.03
N LEU A 60 -1.98 1.15 -6.10
CA LEU A 60 -2.52 1.70 -7.36
C LEU A 60 -2.20 3.20 -7.41
N THR A 61 -1.54 3.66 -8.46
CA THR A 61 -1.14 5.08 -8.60
C THR A 61 -1.34 5.58 -10.03
N ASN A 62 -1.69 6.85 -10.22
CA ASN A 62 -1.72 7.52 -11.53
C ASN A 62 -0.55 8.51 -11.73
N GLY A 63 0.40 8.57 -10.79
CA GLY A 63 1.54 9.48 -10.82
C GLY A 63 2.83 8.85 -10.28
N THR A 64 3.91 9.63 -10.33
CA THR A 64 5.23 9.25 -9.85
C THR A 64 5.32 9.36 -8.33
N VAL A 65 6.20 8.55 -7.74
CA VAL A 65 6.50 8.60 -6.31
C VAL A 65 7.35 9.83 -5.98
N ASP A 66 6.87 10.66 -5.07
CA ASP A 66 7.51 11.93 -4.68
C ASP A 66 8.58 11.72 -3.59
N ASP A 67 8.46 10.67 -2.79
CA ASP A 67 9.38 10.33 -1.68
C ASP A 67 10.39 9.23 -2.04
N TRP A 68 10.90 9.23 -3.27
CA TRP A 68 11.72 8.13 -3.83
C TRP A 68 12.86 7.64 -2.92
N ILE A 69 13.59 8.56 -2.27
CA ILE A 69 14.70 8.21 -1.37
C ILE A 69 14.19 7.38 -0.19
N GLU A 70 13.09 7.79 0.43
CA GLU A 70 12.50 7.11 1.59
C GLU A 70 11.79 5.82 1.17
N THR A 71 11.12 5.83 0.02
CA THR A 71 10.52 4.64 -0.56
C THR A 71 11.57 3.55 -0.83
N LYS A 72 12.72 3.93 -1.40
CA LYS A 72 13.83 2.99 -1.61
C LYS A 72 14.35 2.39 -0.30
N LYS A 73 14.54 3.21 0.74
CA LYS A 73 14.95 2.72 2.07
C LYS A 73 13.92 1.75 2.65
N ALA A 74 12.64 2.11 2.60
CA ALA A 74 11.56 1.26 3.07
C ALA A 74 11.53 -0.09 2.34
N VAL A 75 11.70 -0.12 1.02
CA VAL A 75 11.78 -1.37 0.24
C VAL A 75 12.97 -2.23 0.67
N ILE A 76 14.16 -1.64 0.86
CA ILE A 76 15.34 -2.38 1.34
C ILE A 76 15.08 -2.97 2.73
N GLU A 77 14.52 -2.19 3.66
CA GLU A 77 14.16 -2.65 5.01
C GLU A 77 13.11 -3.77 4.99
N THR A 78 12.20 -3.73 4.00
CA THR A 78 11.13 -4.72 3.80
C THR A 78 11.66 -6.03 3.22
N SER A 79 12.76 -6.00 2.46
CA SER A 79 13.27 -7.15 1.69
C SER A 79 13.60 -8.40 2.51
N PHE A 80 13.74 -8.28 3.83
CA PHE A 80 13.99 -9.39 4.76
C PHE A 80 12.71 -9.98 5.37
N LEU A 81 11.53 -9.54 4.93
CA LEU A 81 10.22 -9.95 5.44
C LEU A 81 9.45 -10.74 4.37
N PRO A 82 8.47 -11.59 4.75
CA PRO A 82 7.62 -12.32 3.81
C PRO A 82 6.57 -11.40 3.16
N ILE A 83 7.04 -10.44 2.36
CA ILE A 83 6.23 -9.39 1.74
C ILE A 83 6.57 -9.30 0.25
N SER A 84 5.55 -9.30 -0.61
CA SER A 84 5.62 -8.82 -1.99
C SER A 84 4.99 -7.44 -2.11
N ILE A 85 5.63 -6.53 -2.85
CA ILE A 85 5.08 -5.22 -3.18
C ILE A 85 4.80 -5.17 -4.68
N ILE A 86 3.55 -4.89 -5.05
CA ILE A 86 3.09 -4.76 -6.43
C ILE A 86 2.59 -3.33 -6.62
N VAL A 87 3.19 -2.60 -7.55
CA VAL A 87 2.78 -1.23 -7.89
C VAL A 87 2.19 -1.25 -9.29
N ILE A 88 0.94 -0.81 -9.43
CA ILE A 88 0.22 -0.73 -10.70
C ILE A 88 -0.05 0.74 -11.01
N GLY A 89 0.58 1.21 -12.10
CA GLY A 89 0.24 2.48 -12.74
C GLY A 89 -1.12 2.38 -13.43
N ILE A 90 -2.03 3.31 -13.12
CA ILE A 90 -3.36 3.42 -13.74
C ILE A 90 -3.50 4.76 -14.47
N GLY A 91 -4.19 4.76 -15.61
CA GLY A 91 -4.39 5.97 -16.41
C GLY A 91 -3.17 6.37 -17.25
N GLY A 92 -3.17 7.62 -17.75
CA GLY A 92 -2.13 8.16 -18.64
C GLY A 92 -0.93 8.79 -17.93
N GLY A 93 -0.66 8.39 -16.68
CA GLY A 93 0.47 8.89 -15.91
C GLY A 93 1.81 8.62 -16.60
N LYS A 94 2.80 9.47 -16.35
CA LYS A 94 4.19 9.21 -16.77
C LYS A 94 4.86 8.37 -15.70
N PHE A 95 5.21 7.13 -16.03
CA PHE A 95 5.80 6.16 -15.10
C PHE A 95 7.25 5.79 -15.47
N ALA A 96 7.93 6.67 -16.23
CA ALA A 96 9.26 6.45 -16.80
C ALA A 96 10.28 7.45 -16.24
#